data_AF-A0A7U2R2U4-F1
#
_entry.id   AF-A0A7U2R2U4-F1
#
_cell.length_a   1.000
_cell.length_b   1.000
_cell.length_c   1.000
_cell.angle_alpha   90.00
_cell.angle_beta   90.00
_cell.angle_gamma   90.00
#
_symmetry.space_group_name_H-M   'P 1'
#
loop_
_entity.id
_entity.type
_entity.pdbx_description
1 polymer ?
#
loop_
_entity_poly.entity_id
_entity_poly.type
_entity_poly.pdbx_seq_one_letter_code
_entity_poly.pdbx_strand_id
1 'polypeptide(L)'
;MPEVKLPGFGFPLDYHNEFIQIYHLHILQQEDVQLIEKWCTYREILIMRVMNDITDEPEWNRKVFDEAISAKWRSKIVASDKDITPNMIDWIIDEVKWKVDHYLATGHVVVFDPGVVRSDIAISEELENALRDGVRKLEDILTEKDYHPGSGDRVVDLVHPSLFPVVFGRTRAISDSLINLSVASILSGKE
;
A
#
# COMPACT_ATOMS: atom_id res chain seq x y z
N MET A 1 30.13 13.28 -0.14
CA MET A 1 28.66 13.44 0.00
C MET A 1 28.35 13.56 1.48
N PRO A 2 27.31 14.29 1.91
CA PRO A 2 26.93 14.31 3.32
C PRO A 2 26.59 12.89 3.78
N GLU A 3 27.11 12.49 4.94
CA GLU A 3 26.85 11.19 5.54
C GLU A 3 25.36 11.11 5.92
N VAL A 4 24.65 10.13 5.34
CA VAL A 4 23.22 9.93 5.63
C VAL A 4 23.07 9.46 7.07
N LYS A 5 22.33 10.22 7.88
CA LYS A 5 21.93 9.86 9.24
C LYS A 5 20.43 9.59 9.29
N LEU A 6 20.04 8.47 9.89
CA LEU A 6 18.66 8.00 10.06
C LEU A 6 18.44 7.52 11.50
N PRO A 7 17.19 7.39 11.99
CA PRO A 7 16.91 6.78 13.27
C PRO A 7 17.55 5.39 13.40
N GLY A 8 18.37 5.19 14.44
CA GLY A 8 19.13 3.96 14.65
C GLY A 8 20.34 3.77 13.72
N PHE A 9 20.66 4.77 12.90
CA PHE A 9 21.85 4.82 12.03
C PHE A 9 22.43 6.24 11.99
N GLY A 10 23.21 6.60 13.02
CA GLY A 10 23.77 7.94 13.20
C GLY A 10 22.90 8.88 14.04
N PHE A 11 21.58 8.65 14.13
CA PHE A 11 20.69 9.29 15.09
C PHE A 11 20.16 8.30 16.15
N PRO A 12 19.71 8.77 17.34
CA PRO A 12 18.93 7.98 18.27
C PRO A 12 17.73 7.29 17.60
N LEU A 13 17.30 6.14 18.14
CA LEU A 13 16.18 5.39 17.56
C LEU A 13 14.85 6.17 17.62
N ASP A 14 14.70 7.00 18.63
CA ASP A 14 13.58 7.90 18.87
C ASP A 14 13.80 9.29 18.24
N TYR A 15 14.82 9.44 17.39
CA TYR A 15 15.05 10.68 16.66
C TYR A 15 13.90 10.97 15.71
N HIS A 16 13.31 12.14 15.88
CA HIS A 16 12.20 12.63 15.10
C HIS A 16 12.57 13.96 14.44
N ASN A 17 12.22 14.09 13.16
CA ASN A 17 12.39 15.34 12.44
C ASN A 17 11.08 16.15 12.56
N GLU A 18 11.10 17.23 13.33
CA GLU A 18 9.94 18.11 13.57
C GLU A 18 9.27 18.64 12.29
N PHE A 19 9.94 18.60 11.13
CA PHE A 19 9.36 18.98 9.84
C PHE A 19 8.48 17.91 9.17
N ILE A 20 8.51 16.65 9.62
CA ILE A 20 7.75 15.51 9.05
C ILE A 20 6.56 15.14 9.96
N GLN A 21 5.92 16.14 10.57
CA GLN A 21 4.81 15.91 11.52
C GLN A 21 3.54 15.29 10.89
N ILE A 22 3.39 15.30 9.56
CA ILE A 22 2.05 15.16 8.95
C ILE A 22 1.76 13.76 8.37
N TYR A 23 2.77 12.92 8.09
CA TYR A 23 2.53 11.76 7.21
C TYR A 23 2.81 10.37 7.80
N HIS A 24 3.68 10.23 8.79
CA HIS A 24 4.04 8.90 9.32
C HIS A 24 4.28 8.95 10.83
N LEU A 25 3.28 8.54 11.63
CA LEU A 25 3.42 8.42 13.08
C LEU A 25 4.63 7.54 13.42
N HIS A 26 5.54 8.04 14.25
CA HIS A 26 6.62 7.23 14.80
C HIS A 26 6.05 6.39 15.95
N ILE A 27 5.94 5.07 15.77
CA ILE A 27 5.28 4.17 16.75
C ILE A 27 5.92 4.18 18.15
N LEU A 28 7.16 4.67 18.26
CA LEU A 28 7.89 4.81 19.51
C LEU A 28 7.72 6.18 20.19
N GLN A 29 7.04 7.13 19.56
CA GLN A 29 6.73 8.44 20.13
C GLN A 29 5.28 8.51 20.58
N GLN A 30 5.09 8.59 21.89
CA GLN A 30 3.76 8.61 22.50
C GLN A 30 2.95 9.87 22.11
N GLU A 31 3.64 10.96 21.75
CA GLU A 31 3.06 12.22 21.28
C GLU A 31 2.46 12.07 19.86
N ASP A 32 3.10 11.29 18.98
CA ASP A 32 2.57 10.97 17.65
C ASP A 32 1.32 10.09 17.72
N VAL A 33 1.26 9.16 18.68
CA VAL A 33 0.05 8.34 18.92
C VAL A 33 -1.14 9.22 19.37
N GLN A 34 -0.89 10.39 19.96
CA GLN A 34 -1.92 11.36 20.31
C GLN A 34 -2.29 12.28 19.14
N LEU A 35 -1.43 12.37 18.10
CA LEU A 35 -1.66 13.05 16.83
C LEU A 35 -2.37 12.15 15.80
N ILE A 36 -3.13 11.13 16.22
CA ILE A 36 -4.15 10.52 15.35
C ILE A 36 -5.21 11.60 15.10
N GLU A 37 -4.94 12.52 14.17
CA GLU A 37 -5.80 13.64 13.83
C GLU A 37 -7.15 13.16 13.28
N LYS A 38 -7.23 11.89 12.84
CA LYS A 38 -8.46 11.29 12.31
C LYS A 38 -8.73 9.90 12.84
N TRP A 39 -9.54 9.84 13.89
CA TRP A 39 -10.24 8.61 14.26
C TRP A 39 -11.35 8.33 13.24
N CYS A 40 -11.21 7.25 12.47
CA CYS A 40 -12.30 6.79 11.62
C CYS A 40 -13.31 6.01 12.46
N THR A 41 -14.56 6.47 12.46
CA THR A 41 -15.70 5.72 12.98
C THR A 41 -15.88 4.41 12.20
N TYR A 42 -16.58 3.45 12.81
CA TYR A 42 -16.92 2.19 12.14
C TYR A 42 -17.60 2.41 10.78
N ARG A 43 -18.51 3.40 10.70
CA ARG A 43 -19.20 3.78 9.47
C ARG A 43 -18.28 4.38 8.42
N GLU A 44 -17.31 5.22 8.79
CA GLU A 44 -16.32 5.74 7.85
C GLU A 44 -15.43 4.63 7.27
N ILE A 45 -15.02 3.66 8.09
CA ILE A 45 -14.28 2.48 7.62
C ILE A 45 -15.13 1.69 6.61
N LEU A 46 -16.42 1.50 6.89
CA LEU A 46 -17.33 0.83 5.95
C LEU A 46 -17.51 1.60 4.64
N ILE A 47 -17.67 2.92 4.71
CA ILE A 47 -17.74 3.80 3.54
C ILE A 47 -16.48 3.66 2.67
N MET A 48 -15.28 3.78 3.26
CA MET A 48 -14.02 3.61 2.54
C MET A 48 -13.89 2.23 1.90
N ARG A 49 -14.27 1.16 2.61
CA ARG A 49 -14.27 -0.20 2.05
C ARG A 49 -15.20 -0.34 0.86
N VAL A 50 -16.41 0.21 0.92
CA VAL A 50 -17.35 0.15 -0.21
C VAL A 50 -16.84 0.99 -1.40
N MET A 51 -16.24 2.15 -1.16
CA MET A 51 -15.60 2.92 -2.23
C MET A 51 -14.43 2.15 -2.86
N ASN A 52 -13.63 1.44 -2.06
CA ASN A 52 -12.61 0.52 -2.58
C ASN A 52 -13.25 -0.55 -3.47
N ASP A 53 -14.27 -1.26 -2.96
CA ASP A 53 -14.96 -2.32 -3.69
C ASP A 53 -15.51 -1.82 -5.05
N ILE A 54 -16.00 -0.58 -5.12
CA ILE A 54 -16.48 0.03 -6.37
C ILE A 54 -15.31 0.37 -7.30
N THR A 55 -14.24 0.97 -6.77
CA THR A 55 -13.07 1.39 -7.57
C THR A 55 -12.19 0.21 -8.01
N ASP A 56 -12.37 -0.97 -7.41
CA ASP A 56 -11.76 -2.24 -7.85
C ASP A 56 -12.41 -2.81 -9.14
N GLU A 57 -13.62 -2.37 -9.49
CA GLU A 57 -14.29 -2.84 -10.69
C GLU A 57 -13.63 -2.24 -11.95
N PRO A 58 -13.38 -3.04 -13.01
CA PRO A 58 -12.86 -2.51 -14.26
C PRO A 58 -13.77 -1.42 -14.83
N GLU A 59 -13.18 -0.34 -15.35
CA GLU A 59 -13.91 0.82 -15.90
C GLU A 59 -14.87 1.49 -14.90
N TRP A 60 -14.65 1.37 -13.59
CA TRP A 60 -15.49 2.00 -12.56
C TRP A 60 -15.72 3.50 -12.82
N ASN A 61 -14.68 4.19 -13.29
CA ASN A 61 -14.66 5.62 -13.57
C ASN A 61 -15.68 6.04 -14.65
N ARG A 62 -16.00 5.13 -15.57
CA ARG A 62 -17.08 5.32 -16.55
C ARG A 62 -18.41 4.81 -16.01
N LYS A 63 -18.40 3.63 -15.40
CA LYS A 63 -19.60 2.91 -14.94
C LYS A 63 -20.35 3.63 -13.82
N VAL A 64 -19.68 4.46 -13.01
CA VAL A 64 -20.33 5.24 -11.94
C VAL A 64 -21.32 6.29 -12.45
N PHE A 65 -21.23 6.69 -13.72
CA PHE A 65 -22.22 7.58 -14.35
C PHE A 65 -23.38 6.83 -15.00
N ASP A 66 -23.30 5.50 -15.11
CA ASP A 66 -24.41 4.67 -15.59
C ASP A 66 -25.38 4.40 -14.43
N GLU A 67 -26.62 4.85 -14.59
CA GLU A 67 -27.66 4.71 -13.57
C GLU A 67 -28.02 3.25 -13.29
N ALA A 68 -28.02 2.38 -14.31
CA ALA A 68 -28.34 0.97 -14.14
C ALA A 68 -27.23 0.23 -13.37
N ILE A 69 -25.96 0.57 -13.64
CA ILE A 69 -24.83 0.00 -12.90
C ILE A 69 -24.79 0.53 -11.46
N SER A 70 -24.97 1.84 -11.29
CA SER A 70 -25.05 2.46 -9.97
C SER A 70 -26.20 1.89 -9.14
N ALA A 71 -27.36 1.64 -9.74
CA ALA A 71 -28.50 0.98 -9.06
C ALA A 71 -28.16 -0.45 -8.63
N LYS A 72 -27.38 -1.19 -9.42
CA LYS A 72 -26.89 -2.52 -9.05
C LYS A 72 -25.92 -2.47 -7.87
N TRP A 73 -24.98 -1.52 -7.86
CA TRP A 73 -24.09 -1.32 -6.72
C TRP A 73 -24.86 -0.93 -5.46
N ARG A 74 -25.80 0.01 -5.56
CA ARG A 74 -26.72 0.39 -4.48
C ARG A 74 -27.42 -0.85 -3.90
N SER A 75 -28.00 -1.68 -4.77
CA SER A 75 -28.70 -2.90 -4.36
C SER A 75 -27.77 -3.90 -3.65
N LYS A 76 -26.53 -4.07 -4.14
CA LYS A 76 -25.52 -4.91 -3.47
C LYS A 76 -25.15 -4.39 -2.08
N ILE A 77 -25.02 -3.06 -1.93
CA ILE A 77 -24.68 -2.44 -0.64
C ILE A 77 -25.83 -2.59 0.35
N VAL A 78 -27.07 -2.33 -0.08
CA VAL A 78 -28.27 -2.52 0.76
C VAL A 78 -28.46 -3.98 1.18
N ALA A 79 -28.14 -4.93 0.29
CA ALA A 79 -28.21 -6.35 0.61
C ALA A 79 -27.06 -6.84 1.51
N SER A 80 -26.06 -6.01 1.78
CA SER A 80 -24.95 -6.37 2.68
C SER A 80 -25.35 -6.22 4.14
N ASP A 81 -24.79 -7.04 5.02
CA ASP A 81 -24.97 -6.96 6.48
C ASP A 81 -24.13 -5.83 7.12
N LYS A 82 -23.74 -4.82 6.33
CA LYS A 82 -22.93 -3.68 6.77
C LYS A 82 -23.87 -2.59 7.30
N ASP A 83 -23.49 -1.91 8.39
CA ASP A 83 -24.21 -0.74 8.92
C ASP A 83 -24.02 0.49 8.01
N ILE A 84 -24.68 0.47 6.85
CA ILE A 84 -24.63 1.52 5.83
C ILE A 84 -26.06 1.98 5.53
N THR A 85 -26.34 3.24 5.86
CA THR A 85 -27.67 3.83 5.62
C THR A 85 -27.83 4.25 4.15
N PRO A 86 -29.06 4.40 3.64
CA PRO A 86 -29.29 4.90 2.29
C PRO A 86 -28.59 6.23 1.98
N ASN A 87 -28.58 7.17 2.94
CA ASN A 87 -27.87 8.45 2.78
C ASN A 87 -26.35 8.28 2.62
N MET A 88 -25.77 7.30 3.30
CA MET A 88 -24.34 6.97 3.13
C MET A 88 -24.08 6.39 1.75
N ILE A 89 -25.00 5.60 1.20
CA ILE A 89 -24.87 5.04 -0.16
C ILE A 89 -24.90 6.17 -1.20
N ASP A 90 -25.81 7.14 -1.05
CA ASP A 90 -25.84 8.31 -1.94
C ASP A 90 -24.51 9.06 -1.89
N TRP A 91 -23.99 9.33 -0.68
CA TRP A 91 -22.69 9.98 -0.50
C TRP A 91 -21.54 9.17 -1.10
N ILE A 92 -21.52 7.84 -0.92
CA ILE A 92 -20.51 6.94 -1.52
C ILE A 92 -20.50 7.10 -3.04
N ILE A 93 -21.67 7.10 -3.68
CA ILE A 93 -21.74 7.21 -5.14
C ILE A 93 -21.29 8.59 -5.60
N ASP A 94 -21.69 9.65 -4.90
CA ASP A 94 -21.28 11.02 -5.22
C ASP A 94 -19.77 11.24 -5.04
N GLU A 95 -19.18 10.71 -3.96
CA GLU A 95 -17.75 10.76 -3.71
C GLU A 95 -16.97 9.97 -4.77
N VAL A 96 -17.43 8.77 -5.18
CA VAL A 96 -16.79 8.01 -6.26
C VAL A 96 -16.85 8.79 -7.58
N LYS A 97 -17.97 9.45 -7.90
CA LYS A 97 -18.06 10.34 -9.08
C LYS A 97 -17.08 11.50 -8.99
N TRP A 98 -16.98 12.13 -7.82
CA TRP A 98 -16.04 13.24 -7.60
C TRP A 98 -14.58 12.82 -7.79
N LYS A 99 -14.22 11.58 -7.39
CA LYS A 99 -12.86 11.04 -7.59
C LYS A 99 -12.50 10.79 -9.06
N VAL A 100 -13.48 10.73 -9.97
CA VAL A 100 -13.21 10.43 -11.39
C VAL A 100 -12.32 11.50 -12.03
N ASP A 101 -12.56 12.79 -11.77
CA ASP A 101 -11.79 13.87 -12.37
C ASP A 101 -10.30 13.79 -11.97
N HIS A 102 -10.04 13.52 -10.68
CA HIS A 102 -8.67 13.34 -10.18
C HIS A 102 -8.01 12.09 -10.77
N TYR A 103 -8.76 10.98 -10.87
CA TYR A 103 -8.27 9.75 -11.49
C TYR A 103 -7.94 9.92 -12.97
N LEU A 104 -8.78 10.61 -13.74
CA LEU A 104 -8.51 10.89 -15.15
C LEU A 104 -7.28 11.79 -15.35
N ALA A 105 -7.05 12.73 -14.42
CA ALA A 105 -5.90 13.62 -14.49
C ALA A 105 -4.58 12.96 -14.06
N THR A 106 -4.62 12.01 -13.13
CA THR A 106 -3.40 11.50 -12.47
C THR A 106 -3.17 10.00 -12.61
N GLY A 107 -4.21 9.22 -12.92
CA GLY A 107 -4.21 7.77 -12.86
C GLY A 107 -4.25 7.19 -11.44
N HIS A 108 -4.44 8.01 -10.41
CA HIS A 108 -4.43 7.59 -9.01
C HIS A 108 -5.80 7.70 -8.35
N VAL A 109 -6.06 6.81 -7.40
CA VAL A 109 -7.23 6.83 -6.51
C VAL A 109 -6.77 6.72 -5.07
N VAL A 110 -7.18 7.66 -4.23
CA VAL A 110 -7.03 7.53 -2.76
C VAL A 110 -8.12 6.59 -2.26
N VAL A 111 -7.71 5.45 -1.71
CA VAL A 111 -8.58 4.36 -1.27
C VAL A 111 -8.86 4.43 0.22
N PHE A 112 -7.81 4.57 1.04
CA PHE A 112 -7.93 4.74 2.49
C PHE A 112 -7.11 5.95 2.93
N ASP A 113 -7.74 6.78 3.76
CA ASP A 113 -7.18 8.01 4.31
C ASP A 113 -6.57 7.73 5.71
N PRO A 114 -5.37 8.24 6.06
CA PRO A 114 -4.43 9.00 5.21
C PRO A 114 -3.37 8.12 4.57
N GLY A 115 -3.38 8.03 3.24
CA GLY A 115 -2.16 7.67 2.48
C GLY A 115 -2.15 6.33 1.74
N VAL A 116 -3.26 5.60 1.67
CA VAL A 116 -3.35 4.44 0.76
C VAL A 116 -3.85 4.91 -0.60
N VAL A 117 -2.94 4.97 -1.55
CA VAL A 117 -3.20 5.35 -2.95
C VAL A 117 -2.95 4.16 -3.85
N ARG A 118 -3.80 4.01 -4.87
CA ARG A 118 -3.66 2.99 -5.91
C ARG A 118 -3.58 3.62 -7.29
N SER A 119 -2.85 2.97 -8.19
CA SER A 119 -2.90 3.23 -9.61
C SER A 119 -2.61 1.96 -10.40
N ASP A 120 -3.43 1.70 -11.41
CA ASP A 120 -3.22 0.59 -12.35
C ASP A 120 -2.19 0.93 -13.44
N ILE A 121 -1.70 2.18 -13.47
CA ILE A 121 -0.75 2.68 -14.47
C ILE A 121 0.59 3.13 -13.87
N ALA A 122 0.77 2.99 -12.55
CA ALA A 122 2.00 3.40 -11.87
C ALA A 122 3.23 2.58 -12.30
N ILE A 123 3.01 1.35 -12.76
CA ILE A 123 4.06 0.43 -13.22
C ILE A 123 3.77 0.12 -14.69
N SER A 124 4.78 0.25 -15.56
CA SER A 124 4.63 -0.11 -16.97
C SER A 124 4.52 -1.63 -17.13
N GLU A 125 3.82 -2.08 -18.18
CA GLU A 125 3.73 -3.51 -18.53
C GLU A 125 5.11 -4.14 -18.74
N GLU A 126 6.07 -3.38 -19.30
CA GLU A 126 7.46 -3.81 -19.46
C GLU A 126 8.11 -4.11 -18.09
N LEU A 127 7.98 -3.19 -17.13
CA LEU A 127 8.56 -3.36 -15.80
C LEU A 127 7.85 -4.49 -15.04
N GLU A 128 6.53 -4.59 -15.14
CA GLU A 128 5.77 -5.68 -14.55
C GLU A 128 6.23 -7.04 -15.09
N ASN A 129 6.39 -7.17 -16.40
CA ASN A 129 6.87 -8.41 -17.03
C ASN A 129 8.32 -8.72 -16.63
N ALA A 130 9.20 -7.71 -16.58
CA ALA A 130 10.57 -7.89 -16.12
C ALA A 130 10.64 -8.36 -14.65
N LEU A 131 9.77 -7.83 -13.78
CA LEU A 131 9.64 -8.28 -12.39
C LEU A 131 9.15 -9.73 -12.31
N ARG A 132 8.10 -10.07 -13.06
CA ARG A 132 7.57 -11.45 -13.12
C ARG A 132 8.61 -12.45 -13.60
N ASP A 133 9.37 -12.13 -14.64
CA ASP A 133 10.44 -13.00 -15.14
C ASP A 133 11.62 -13.10 -14.17
N GLY A 134 11.94 -12.03 -13.44
CA GLY A 134 12.94 -12.04 -12.37
C GLY A 134 12.53 -12.95 -11.20
N VAL A 135 11.28 -12.81 -10.74
CA VAL A 135 10.67 -13.62 -9.67
C VAL A 135 10.60 -15.09 -10.07
N ARG A 136 10.22 -15.40 -11.31
CA ARG A 136 10.15 -16.79 -11.80
C ARG A 136 11.48 -17.52 -11.67
N LYS A 137 12.60 -16.86 -11.97
CA LYS A 137 13.94 -17.45 -11.79
C LYS A 137 14.23 -17.82 -10.33
N LEU A 138 13.70 -17.06 -9.38
CA LEU A 138 13.83 -17.36 -7.96
C LEU A 138 12.89 -18.48 -7.53
N GLU A 139 11.67 -18.55 -8.10
CA GLU A 139 10.73 -19.64 -7.84
C GLU A 139 11.25 -20.98 -8.39
N ASP A 140 11.82 -20.98 -9.59
CA ASP A 140 12.27 -22.20 -10.30
C ASP A 140 13.47 -22.89 -9.63
N ILE A 141 14.29 -22.15 -8.87
CA ILE A 141 15.44 -22.71 -8.14
C ILE A 141 15.06 -23.35 -6.80
N LEU A 142 13.86 -23.06 -6.27
CA LEU A 142 13.41 -23.58 -4.99
C LEU A 142 12.85 -25.00 -5.16
N THR A 143 13.54 -25.99 -4.61
CA THR A 143 13.07 -27.39 -4.63
C THR A 143 11.94 -27.64 -3.64
N GLU A 144 11.91 -26.88 -2.54
CA GLU A 144 10.84 -26.89 -1.54
C GLU A 144 10.27 -25.49 -1.43
N LYS A 145 8.94 -25.37 -1.52
CA LYS A 145 8.24 -24.09 -1.49
C LYS A 145 7.82 -23.79 -0.06
N ASP A 146 8.30 -22.66 0.47
CA ASP A 146 7.86 -22.11 1.74
C ASP A 146 6.53 -21.38 1.53
N TYR A 147 5.42 -22.04 1.84
CA TYR A 147 4.09 -21.45 1.67
C TYR A 147 3.73 -20.58 2.86
N HIS A 148 3.28 -19.36 2.58
CA HIS A 148 2.91 -18.40 3.61
C HIS A 148 1.80 -18.98 4.51
N PRO A 149 1.99 -19.02 5.84
CA PRO A 149 0.98 -19.52 6.77
C PRO A 149 -0.37 -18.82 6.58
N GLY A 150 -1.46 -19.59 6.53
CA GLY A 150 -2.81 -19.06 6.34
C GLY A 150 -3.16 -18.64 4.91
N SER A 151 -2.25 -18.80 3.94
CA SER A 151 -2.56 -18.54 2.52
C SER A 151 -3.33 -19.68 1.83
N GLY A 152 -3.41 -20.87 2.45
CA GLY A 152 -3.98 -22.06 1.83
C GLY A 152 -3.17 -22.54 0.64
N ASP A 153 -1.84 -22.52 0.77
CA ASP A 153 -0.85 -22.92 -0.24
C ASP A 153 -0.91 -22.12 -1.55
N ARG A 154 -1.27 -20.83 -1.45
CA ARG A 154 -1.42 -19.93 -2.61
C ARG A 154 -0.29 -18.92 -2.76
N VAL A 155 0.39 -18.60 -1.66
CA VAL A 155 1.45 -17.59 -1.63
C VAL A 155 2.74 -18.29 -1.22
N VAL A 156 3.76 -18.21 -2.07
CA VAL A 156 5.09 -18.74 -1.80
C VAL A 156 5.99 -17.59 -1.37
N ASP A 157 6.57 -17.72 -0.19
CA ASP A 157 7.56 -16.78 0.32
C ASP A 157 8.92 -17.09 -0.32
N LEU A 158 9.25 -16.38 -1.41
CA LEU A 158 10.57 -16.48 -2.05
C LEU A 158 11.72 -16.17 -1.09
N VAL A 159 11.48 -15.19 -0.24
CA VAL A 159 12.30 -14.83 0.92
C VAL A 159 11.32 -14.47 2.02
N HIS A 160 11.20 -15.32 3.04
CA HIS A 160 10.28 -15.07 4.13
C HIS A 160 10.60 -13.73 4.82
N PRO A 161 9.65 -12.78 4.95
CA PRO A 161 9.92 -11.41 5.42
C PRO A 161 10.61 -11.30 6.78
N SER A 162 10.44 -12.31 7.64
CA SER A 162 11.09 -12.37 8.95
C SER A 162 12.52 -12.90 8.97
N LEU A 163 13.08 -13.36 7.84
CA LEU A 163 14.43 -13.95 7.82
C LEU A 163 15.55 -12.91 7.86
N PHE A 164 15.30 -11.71 7.33
CA PHE A 164 16.30 -10.64 7.24
C PHE A 164 15.77 -9.30 7.77
N PRO A 165 15.25 -9.25 9.01
CA PRO A 165 14.71 -8.02 9.56
C PRO A 165 15.83 -7.01 9.76
N VAL A 166 15.48 -5.73 9.60
CA VAL A 166 16.33 -4.64 10.07
C VAL A 166 16.29 -4.64 11.60
N VAL A 167 17.45 -4.82 12.22
CA VAL A 167 17.64 -4.79 13.67
C VAL A 167 18.52 -3.60 14.01
N PHE A 168 17.94 -2.60 14.69
CA PHE A 168 18.66 -1.39 15.06
C PHE A 168 19.91 -1.70 15.90
N GLY A 169 21.00 -0.97 15.61
CA GLY A 169 22.31 -1.19 16.23
C GLY A 169 23.04 -2.46 15.77
N ARG A 170 22.41 -3.31 14.94
CA ARG A 170 23.01 -4.56 14.44
C ARG A 170 23.08 -4.63 12.91
N THR A 171 22.00 -4.29 12.21
CA THR A 171 21.96 -4.30 10.74
C THR A 171 22.83 -3.16 10.21
N ARG A 172 23.80 -3.49 9.35
CA ARG A 172 24.67 -2.50 8.71
C ARG A 172 23.92 -1.81 7.58
N ALA A 173 24.13 -0.51 7.41
CA ALA A 173 23.64 0.27 6.28
C ALA A 173 24.80 0.97 5.57
N ILE A 174 24.58 1.31 4.31
CA ILE A 174 25.52 2.04 3.46
C ILE A 174 25.06 3.49 3.42
N SER A 175 25.94 4.42 3.82
CA SER A 175 25.60 5.84 4.05
C SER A 175 26.06 6.79 2.94
N ASP A 176 26.92 6.30 2.04
CA ASP A 176 27.70 7.11 1.11
C ASP A 176 27.37 6.87 -0.37
N SER A 177 26.48 5.91 -0.65
CA SER A 177 26.14 5.50 -2.02
C SER A 177 24.73 4.92 -2.13
N LEU A 178 24.13 5.07 -3.32
CA LEU A 178 22.90 4.39 -3.69
C LEU A 178 23.25 2.96 -4.13
N ILE A 179 22.59 1.97 -3.53
CA ILE A 179 22.71 0.58 -3.98
C ILE A 179 21.95 0.45 -5.30
N ASN A 180 22.69 0.36 -6.39
CA ASN A 180 22.15 -0.08 -7.68
C ASN A 180 22.30 -1.60 -7.82
N LEU A 181 21.74 -2.18 -8.89
CA LEU A 181 21.77 -3.63 -9.11
C LEU A 181 23.20 -4.22 -9.14
N SER A 182 24.18 -3.49 -9.68
CA SER A 182 25.57 -3.99 -9.72
C SER A 182 26.20 -4.03 -8.33
N VAL A 183 25.98 -2.98 -7.52
CA VAL A 183 26.43 -2.93 -6.13
C VAL A 183 25.74 -4.02 -5.30
N ALA A 184 24.43 -4.23 -5.47
CA ALA A 184 23.70 -5.29 -4.79
C ALA A 184 24.27 -6.69 -5.09
N SER A 185 24.63 -6.96 -6.36
CA SER A 185 25.26 -8.23 -6.75
C SER A 185 26.58 -8.45 -6.02
N ILE A 186 27.45 -7.42 -6.00
CA ILE A 186 28.76 -7.47 -5.32
C ILE A 186 28.60 -7.71 -3.82
N LEU A 187 27.67 -6.99 -3.18
CA LEU A 187 27.44 -7.10 -1.73
C LEU A 187 26.80 -8.44 -1.33
N SER A 188 26.06 -9.08 -2.24
CA SER A 188 25.45 -10.40 -2.00
C SER A 188 26.45 -11.56 -2.02
N GLY A 189 27.72 -11.31 -2.37
CA GLY A 189 28.78 -12.32 -2.40
C GLY A 189 28.61 -13.38 -3.51
N LYS A 190 27.76 -13.10 -4.51
CA LYS A 190 27.63 -13.92 -5.72
C LYS A 190 28.49 -13.28 -6.81
N GLU A 191 29.73 -13.79 -6.94
CA GLU A 191 30.51 -13.70 -8.18
C GLU A 191 29.99 -14.71 -9.22
#